data_AF-A0AA42Z7J9-F1
#
_entry.id   AF-A0AA42Z7J9-F1
#
_cell.length_a   1.000
_cell.length_b   1.000
_cell.length_c   1.000
_cell.angle_alpha   90.00
_cell.angle_beta   90.00
_cell.angle_gamma   90.00
#
_symmetry.space_group_name_H-M   'P 1'
#
loop_
_entity.id
_entity.type
_entity.pdbx_description
1 polymer ?
#
loop_
_entity_poly.entity_id
_entity_poly.type
_entity_poly.pdbx_seq_one_letter_code
_entity_poly.pdbx_strand_id
1 'polypeptide(L)'
;MRRVKDSRQRFYAGLLMLGAGVLIFRTLRMVTVEEAAEILVDWVYVLLIMEFMIAGACLLAAMRWFTLSKWQYASTALKLGAWAAIFHAFRVLIYVLGRTGPWVNFDVKPEYREAYSFDWFWVYFAATFSVLGLIGVYIIWRLWRSKKKLL
;
A
#
# COMPACT_ATOMS: atom_id res chain seq x y z
N MET A 1 34.65 -2.46 15.71
CA MET A 1 33.64 -3.53 15.50
C MET A 1 33.09 -3.46 14.07
N ARG A 2 33.45 -4.41 13.19
CA ARG A 2 32.86 -4.52 11.84
C ARG A 2 31.38 -4.89 11.98
N ARG A 3 30.47 -3.99 11.59
CA ARG A 3 29.04 -4.34 11.42
C ARG A 3 28.92 -5.30 10.24
N VAL A 4 28.83 -6.59 10.52
CA VAL A 4 28.37 -7.54 9.52
C VAL A 4 26.93 -7.13 9.19
N LYS A 5 26.71 -6.60 8.00
CA LYS A 5 25.35 -6.28 7.51
C LYS A 5 24.61 -7.61 7.38
N ASP A 6 23.57 -7.77 8.19
CA ASP A 6 22.69 -8.94 8.13
C ASP A 6 21.98 -8.95 6.77
N SER A 7 22.32 -9.93 5.93
CA SER A 7 21.78 -10.07 4.57
C SER A 7 20.26 -10.23 4.58
N ARG A 8 19.69 -10.85 5.62
CA ARG A 8 18.24 -11.04 5.76
C ARG A 8 17.52 -9.72 6.00
N GLN A 9 18.07 -8.84 6.83
CA GLN A 9 17.48 -7.51 7.07
C GLN A 9 17.48 -6.66 5.80
N ARG A 10 18.56 -6.72 5.01
CA ARG A 10 18.61 -6.00 3.73
C ARG A 10 17.61 -6.57 2.73
N PHE A 11 17.44 -7.88 2.70
CA PHE A 11 16.42 -8.50 1.88
C PHE A 11 15.01 -8.02 2.27
N TYR A 12 14.64 -8.05 3.56
CA TYR A 12 13.34 -7.57 4.01
C TYR A 12 13.12 -6.07 3.76
N ALA A 13 14.12 -5.24 4.04
CA ALA A 13 14.05 -3.82 3.73
C ALA A 13 13.90 -3.58 2.23
N GLY A 14 14.59 -4.37 1.39
CA GLY A 14 14.47 -4.33 -0.07
C GLY A 14 13.07 -4.70 -0.56
N LEU A 15 12.44 -5.73 0.02
CA LEU A 15 11.05 -6.08 -0.29
C LEU A 15 10.07 -4.96 0.08
N LEU A 16 10.25 -4.32 1.24
CA LEU A 16 9.45 -3.15 1.64
C LEU A 16 9.66 -1.97 0.71
N MET A 17 10.90 -1.70 0.28
CA MET A 17 11.20 -0.66 -0.69
C MET A 17 10.51 -0.94 -2.03
N LEU A 18 10.57 -2.18 -2.52
CA LEU A 18 9.90 -2.57 -3.77
C LEU A 18 8.39 -2.36 -3.67
N GLY A 19 7.75 -2.85 -2.61
CA GLY A 19 6.32 -2.69 -2.40
C GLY A 19 5.89 -1.21 -2.33
N ALA A 20 6.59 -0.41 -1.52
CA ALA A 20 6.32 1.03 -1.43
C ALA A 20 6.56 1.75 -2.77
N GLY A 21 7.61 1.37 -3.50
CA GLY A 21 7.91 1.90 -4.83
C GLY A 21 6.80 1.62 -5.84
N VAL A 22 6.22 0.41 -5.84
CA VAL A 22 5.08 0.05 -6.69
C VAL A 22 3.85 0.91 -6.37
N LEU A 23 3.55 1.13 -5.08
CA LEU A 23 2.41 1.98 -4.68
C LEU A 23 2.59 3.44 -5.10
N ILE A 24 3.80 3.98 -4.93
CA ILE A 24 4.16 5.34 -5.36
C ILE A 24 4.03 5.46 -6.88
N PHE A 25 4.62 4.54 -7.63
CA PHE A 25 4.55 4.54 -9.09
C PHE A 25 3.11 4.48 -9.59
N ARG A 26 2.29 3.58 -9.02
CA ARG A 26 0.86 3.48 -9.32
C ARG A 26 0.16 4.81 -9.09
N THR A 27 0.38 5.43 -7.93
CA THR A 27 -0.29 6.70 -7.60
C THR A 27 0.11 7.81 -8.56
N LEU A 28 1.40 7.92 -8.90
CA LEU A 28 1.88 8.87 -9.91
C LEU A 28 1.21 8.64 -11.26
N ARG A 29 1.17 7.39 -11.74
CA ARG A 29 0.49 7.04 -13.00
C ARG A 29 -0.99 7.43 -12.97
N MET A 30 -1.68 7.17 -11.86
CA MET A 30 -3.09 7.57 -11.70
C MET A 30 -3.27 9.08 -11.72
N VAL A 31 -2.41 9.84 -11.05
CA VAL A 31 -2.51 11.31 -10.97
C VAL A 31 -2.11 11.98 -12.28
N THR A 32 -1.04 11.54 -12.94
CA THR A 32 -0.46 12.25 -14.09
C THR A 32 -0.92 11.73 -15.46
N VAL A 33 -1.39 10.48 -15.55
CA VAL A 33 -1.80 9.87 -16.82
C VAL A 33 -3.29 9.57 -16.85
N GLU A 34 -3.86 9.13 -15.73
CA GLU A 34 -5.30 8.81 -15.63
C GLU A 34 -6.11 9.96 -15.03
N GLU A 35 -5.54 11.17 -14.86
CA GLU A 35 -6.25 12.36 -14.40
C GLU A 35 -7.15 12.12 -13.16
N ALA A 36 -6.61 11.38 -12.18
CA ALA A 36 -7.41 10.86 -11.06
C ALA A 36 -8.16 11.94 -10.24
N ALA A 37 -7.74 13.20 -10.27
CA ALA A 37 -8.46 14.31 -9.62
C ALA A 37 -9.79 14.65 -10.32
N GLU A 38 -9.86 14.44 -11.63
CA GLU A 38 -11.07 14.66 -12.42
C GLU A 38 -12.02 13.48 -12.26
N ILE A 39 -11.47 12.26 -12.27
CA ILE A 39 -12.24 11.01 -12.34
C ILE A 39 -12.72 10.54 -10.96
N LEU A 40 -11.86 10.59 -9.94
CA LEU A 40 -12.21 10.12 -8.60
C LEU A 40 -13.06 11.14 -7.86
N VAL A 41 -13.92 10.67 -6.98
CA VAL A 41 -14.63 11.53 -6.03
C VAL A 41 -13.63 12.08 -5.01
N ASP A 42 -13.82 13.33 -4.57
CA ASP A 42 -12.84 14.09 -3.78
C ASP A 42 -12.29 13.33 -2.57
N TRP A 43 -13.15 12.65 -1.81
CA TRP A 43 -12.73 11.90 -0.63
C TRP A 43 -11.86 10.68 -0.99
N VAL A 44 -12.09 10.04 -2.13
CA VAL A 44 -11.28 8.93 -2.65
C VAL A 44 -9.95 9.46 -3.17
N TYR A 45 -9.94 10.64 -3.77
CA TYR A 45 -8.72 11.33 -4.17
C TYR A 45 -7.87 11.71 -2.96
N VAL A 46 -8.47 12.23 -1.88
CA VAL A 46 -7.77 12.48 -0.62
C VAL A 46 -7.14 11.19 -0.06
N LEU A 47 -7.88 10.07 -0.08
CA LEU A 47 -7.34 8.77 0.33
C LEU A 47 -6.15 8.33 -0.53
N LEU A 48 -6.19 8.57 -1.85
CA LEU A 48 -5.07 8.28 -2.76
C LEU A 48 -3.82 9.10 -2.37
N ILE A 49 -3.98 10.39 -2.05
CA ILE A 49 -2.86 11.24 -1.62
C ILE A 49 -2.32 10.80 -0.25
N MET A 50 -3.20 10.44 0.70
CA MET A 50 -2.78 9.90 2.00
C MET A 50 -1.98 8.59 1.84
N GLU A 51 -2.46 7.68 0.99
CA GLU A 51 -1.75 6.44 0.67
C GLU A 51 -0.36 6.73 0.10
N PHE A 52 -0.26 7.66 -0.85
CA PHE A 52 1.00 8.10 -1.44
C PHE A 52 1.98 8.64 -0.40
N MET A 53 1.52 9.50 0.51
CA MET A 53 2.36 10.06 1.57
C MET A 53 2.89 8.97 2.52
N ILE A 54 2.05 8.02 2.90
CA ILE A 54 2.45 6.92 3.79
C ILE A 54 3.42 5.97 3.07
N ALA A 55 3.16 5.65 1.80
CA ALA A 55 4.07 4.85 0.98
C ALA A 55 5.42 5.54 0.81
N GLY A 56 5.44 6.86 0.57
CA GLY A 56 6.66 7.69 0.54
C GLY A 56 7.44 7.62 1.85
N ALA A 57 6.78 7.82 2.98
CA ALA A 57 7.40 7.70 4.31
C ALA A 57 7.94 6.29 4.56
N CYS A 58 7.19 5.25 4.16
CA CYS A 58 7.63 3.86 4.25
C CYS A 58 8.90 3.62 3.42
N LEU A 59 8.95 4.12 2.18
CA LEU A 59 10.10 3.99 1.30
C LEU A 59 11.35 4.61 1.92
N LEU A 60 11.25 5.84 2.43
CA LEU A 60 12.36 6.54 3.08
C LEU A 60 12.84 5.79 4.34
N ALA A 61 11.91 5.31 5.17
CA ALA A 61 12.24 4.51 6.36
C ALA A 61 12.90 3.17 5.99
N ALA A 62 12.42 2.52 4.94
CA ALA A 62 12.96 1.26 4.43
C ALA A 62 14.36 1.44 3.81
N MET A 63 14.61 2.52 3.06
CA MET A 63 15.93 2.89 2.56
C MET A 63 16.93 3.11 3.70
N ARG A 64 16.50 3.81 4.76
CA ARG A 64 17.31 4.00 5.97
C ARG A 64 17.60 2.67 6.68
N TRP A 65 16.62 1.77 6.76
CA TRP A 65 16.84 0.44 7.33
C TRP A 65 17.77 -0.41 6.44
N PHE A 66 17.61 -0.37 5.13
CA PHE A 66 18.44 -1.09 4.16
C PHE A 66 19.93 -0.69 4.25
N THR A 67 20.20 0.62 4.33
CA THR A 67 21.56 1.17 4.38
C THR A 67 22.25 0.90 5.72
N LEU A 68 21.54 1.08 6.83
CA LEU A 68 22.10 0.98 8.18
C LEU A 68 22.02 -0.43 8.78
N SER A 69 21.10 -1.28 8.29
CA SER A 69 20.88 -2.68 8.69
C SER A 69 20.79 -2.87 10.21
N LYS A 70 20.07 -1.97 10.90
CA LYS A 70 19.80 -2.05 12.34
C LYS A 70 18.31 -2.27 12.60
N TRP A 71 17.98 -3.21 13.48
CA TRP A 71 16.61 -3.50 13.92
C TRP A 71 15.85 -2.29 14.47
N GLN A 72 16.55 -1.31 15.05
CA GLN A 72 15.92 -0.07 15.53
C GLN A 72 15.17 0.68 14.42
N TYR A 73 15.65 0.59 13.16
CA TYR A 73 15.01 1.23 12.00
C TYR A 73 13.97 0.33 11.33
N ALA A 74 14.02 -0.97 11.58
CA ALA A 74 13.03 -1.93 11.07
C ALA A 74 11.62 -1.61 11.58
N SER A 75 11.48 -1.27 12.86
CA SER A 75 10.16 -1.05 13.46
C SER A 75 9.39 0.07 12.77
N THR A 76 10.05 1.20 12.47
CA THR A 76 9.42 2.33 11.78
C THR A 76 9.02 1.96 10.35
N ALA A 77 9.91 1.32 9.59
CA ALA A 77 9.62 0.87 8.23
C ALA A 77 8.46 -0.14 8.19
N LEU A 78 8.44 -1.10 9.11
CA LEU A 78 7.38 -2.11 9.21
C LEU A 78 6.03 -1.49 9.58
N LYS A 79 5.99 -0.54 10.51
CA LYS A 79 4.75 0.16 10.89
C LYS A 79 4.19 0.97 9.72
N LEU A 80 5.04 1.74 9.04
CA LEU A 80 4.64 2.52 7.89
C LEU A 80 4.20 1.63 6.71
N GLY A 81 4.91 0.52 6.48
CA GLY A 81 4.52 -0.46 5.47
C GLY A 81 3.18 -1.13 5.77
N ALA A 82 2.90 -1.44 7.05
CA ALA A 82 1.59 -1.95 7.45
C ALA A 82 0.48 -0.93 7.22
N TRP A 83 0.70 0.34 7.58
CA TRP A 83 -0.25 1.41 7.29
C TRP A 83 -0.46 1.60 5.78
N ALA A 84 0.60 1.61 4.98
CA ALA A 84 0.50 1.70 3.52
C ALA A 84 -0.37 0.56 2.95
N ALA A 85 -0.14 -0.69 3.41
CA ALA A 85 -0.93 -1.84 2.99
C ALA A 85 -2.40 -1.74 3.40
N ILE A 86 -2.71 -1.22 4.59
CA ILE A 86 -4.09 -1.01 5.06
C ILE A 86 -4.79 0.05 4.20
N PHE A 87 -4.16 1.20 3.98
CA PHE A 87 -4.73 2.27 3.14
C PHE A 87 -4.94 1.77 1.71
N HIS A 88 -3.95 1.08 1.15
CA HIS A 88 -4.06 0.47 -0.16
C HIS A 88 -5.24 -0.49 -0.25
N ALA A 89 -5.37 -1.37 0.75
CA ALA A 89 -6.44 -2.36 0.76
C ALA A 89 -7.82 -1.70 0.88
N PHE A 90 -7.94 -0.66 1.69
CA PHE A 90 -9.18 0.11 1.79
C PHE A 90 -9.52 0.79 0.46
N ARG A 91 -8.54 1.36 -0.25
CA ARG A 91 -8.73 1.97 -1.57
C ARG A 91 -9.11 0.95 -2.63
N VAL A 92 -8.53 -0.25 -2.59
CA VAL A 92 -8.91 -1.37 -3.46
C VAL A 92 -10.34 -1.83 -3.15
N LEU A 93 -10.73 -1.89 -1.88
CA LEU A 93 -12.11 -2.22 -1.48
C LEU A 93 -13.09 -1.19 -2.04
N ILE A 94 -12.80 0.11 -1.92
CA ILE A 94 -13.62 1.19 -2.49
C ILE A 94 -13.77 1.00 -3.99
N TYR A 95 -12.66 0.75 -4.68
CA TYR A 95 -12.67 0.47 -6.11
C TYR A 95 -13.55 -0.75 -6.47
N VAL A 96 -13.43 -1.87 -5.76
CA VAL A 96 -14.25 -3.06 -6.02
C VAL A 96 -15.73 -2.79 -5.74
N LEU A 97 -16.06 -2.16 -4.61
CA LEU A 97 -17.43 -1.87 -4.22
C LEU A 97 -18.10 -0.86 -5.15
N GLY A 98 -17.40 0.21 -5.55
CA GLY A 98 -17.93 1.21 -6.48
C GLY A 98 -18.26 0.63 -7.86
N ARG A 99 -17.52 -0.39 -8.29
CA ARG A 99 -17.72 -1.08 -9.57
C ARG A 99 -18.76 -2.20 -9.53
N THR A 100 -18.98 -2.81 -8.37
CA THR A 100 -19.92 -3.94 -8.21
C THR A 100 -21.28 -3.53 -7.66
N GLY A 101 -21.35 -2.42 -6.93
CA GLY A 101 -22.58 -1.97 -6.28
C GLY A 101 -23.25 -0.77 -6.97
N PRO A 102 -24.51 -0.49 -6.63
CA PRO A 102 -25.29 0.60 -7.24
C PRO A 102 -24.90 1.99 -6.69
N TRP A 103 -23.72 2.15 -6.13
CA TRP A 103 -23.32 3.35 -5.38
C TRP A 103 -22.99 4.51 -6.32
N VAL A 104 -23.65 5.65 -6.18
CA VAL A 104 -23.33 6.88 -6.91
C VAL A 104 -22.33 7.70 -6.09
N ASN A 105 -21.35 8.35 -6.72
CA ASN A 105 -20.32 9.15 -6.05
C ASN A 105 -19.49 8.39 -5.00
N PHE A 106 -19.22 7.10 -5.26
CA PHE A 106 -18.50 6.26 -4.31
C PHE A 106 -17.02 6.05 -4.67
N ASP A 107 -16.71 5.66 -5.90
CA ASP A 107 -15.32 5.50 -6.37
C ASP A 107 -14.95 6.51 -7.46
N VAL A 108 -15.84 6.70 -8.44
CA VAL A 108 -15.72 7.68 -9.54
C VAL A 108 -16.91 8.61 -9.59
N LYS A 109 -16.69 9.82 -10.13
CA LYS A 109 -17.76 10.79 -10.38
C LYS A 109 -18.73 10.26 -11.45
N PRO A 110 -20.00 10.66 -11.44
CA PRO A 110 -21.05 10.04 -12.25
C PRO A 110 -20.82 10.22 -13.74
N GLU A 111 -20.20 11.34 -14.15
CA GLU A 111 -19.95 11.66 -15.56
C GLU A 111 -18.98 10.68 -16.22
N TYR A 112 -18.12 10.04 -15.42
CA TYR A 112 -17.10 9.09 -15.90
C TYR A 112 -17.49 7.62 -15.70
N ARG A 113 -18.70 7.36 -15.19
CA ARG A 113 -19.13 6.01 -14.82
C ARG A 113 -19.46 5.13 -16.03
N GLU A 114 -20.11 5.70 -17.05
CA GLU A 114 -20.49 4.99 -18.28
C GLU A 114 -19.32 4.85 -19.27
N ALA A 115 -18.39 5.79 -19.27
CA ALA A 115 -17.23 5.78 -20.16
C ALA A 115 -16.12 4.79 -19.74
N TYR A 116 -16.09 4.39 -18.46
CA TYR A 116 -15.20 3.33 -18.00
C TYR A 116 -15.81 1.96 -18.27
N SER A 117 -15.62 1.40 -19.47
CA SER A 117 -15.77 -0.05 -19.67
C SER A 117 -14.63 -0.74 -18.91
N PHE A 118 -14.93 -1.45 -17.82
CA PHE A 118 -13.91 -2.11 -17.01
C PHE A 118 -13.85 -3.60 -17.30
N ASP A 119 -12.61 -4.10 -17.39
CA ASP A 119 -12.34 -5.52 -17.44
C ASP A 119 -12.32 -6.08 -16.00
N TRP A 120 -13.27 -6.99 -15.75
CA TRP A 120 -13.45 -7.68 -14.47
C TRP A 120 -12.20 -8.41 -13.98
N PHE A 121 -11.33 -8.84 -14.90
CA PHE A 121 -10.06 -9.46 -14.55
C PHE A 121 -9.22 -8.56 -13.62
N TRP A 122 -9.10 -7.27 -13.94
CA TRP A 122 -8.31 -6.32 -13.15
C TRP A 122 -8.93 -6.02 -11.78
N VAL A 123 -10.25 -6.07 -11.69
CA VAL A 123 -10.98 -5.91 -10.42
C VAL A 123 -10.65 -7.07 -9.47
N TYR A 124 -10.77 -8.31 -9.95
CA TYR A 124 -10.45 -9.50 -9.15
C TYR A 124 -8.97 -9.62 -8.83
N PHE A 125 -8.10 -9.25 -9.79
CA PHE A 125 -6.65 -9.24 -9.59
C PHE A 125 -6.27 -8.28 -8.47
N ALA A 126 -6.76 -7.03 -8.51
CA ALA A 126 -6.49 -6.04 -7.47
C ALA A 126 -6.99 -6.48 -6.09
N ALA A 127 -8.22 -7.02 -6.02
CA ALA A 127 -8.80 -7.55 -4.79
C ALA A 127 -7.94 -8.66 -4.17
N THR A 128 -7.50 -9.61 -4.99
CA THR A 128 -6.69 -10.76 -4.55
C THR A 128 -5.36 -10.30 -3.95
N PHE A 129 -4.65 -9.41 -4.65
CA PHE A 129 -3.37 -8.88 -4.16
C PHE A 129 -3.52 -8.06 -2.88
N SER A 130 -4.63 -7.31 -2.75
CA SER A 130 -4.95 -6.57 -1.53
C SER A 130 -5.16 -7.50 -0.32
N VAL A 131 -5.91 -8.61 -0.51
CA VAL A 131 -6.12 -9.62 0.55
C VAL A 131 -4.81 -10.28 0.96
N LEU A 132 -3.96 -10.64 0.00
CA LEU A 132 -2.63 -11.19 0.29
C LEU A 132 -1.77 -10.22 1.09
N GLY A 133 -1.82 -8.92 0.77
CA GLY A 133 -1.16 -7.86 1.52
C GLY A 133 -1.63 -7.80 2.99
N LEU A 134 -2.94 -7.85 3.22
CA LEU A 134 -3.52 -7.87 4.58
C LEU A 134 -3.14 -9.13 5.36
N ILE A 135 -3.12 -10.31 4.70
CA ILE A 135 -2.65 -11.56 5.31
C ILE A 135 -1.19 -11.42 5.77
N GLY A 136 -0.33 -10.82 4.95
CA GLY A 136 1.06 -10.53 5.30
C GLY A 136 1.18 -9.65 6.55
N VAL A 137 0.40 -8.56 6.61
CA VAL A 137 0.33 -7.68 7.80
C VAL A 137 -0.13 -8.46 9.04
N TYR A 138 -1.17 -9.28 8.91
CA TYR A 138 -1.71 -10.08 10.01
C TYR A 138 -0.70 -11.10 10.55
N ILE A 139 0.01 -11.81 9.66
CA ILE A 139 1.07 -12.78 10.06
C ILE A 139 2.18 -12.07 10.82
N ILE A 140 2.70 -10.95 10.28
CA ILE A 140 3.76 -10.16 10.95
C ILE A 140 3.30 -9.70 12.33
N TRP A 141 2.06 -9.21 12.44
CA TRP A 141 1.49 -8.78 13.71
C TRP A 141 1.37 -9.92 14.74
N ARG A 142 0.89 -11.10 14.31
CA ARG A 142 0.80 -12.29 15.18
C ARG A 142 2.16 -12.75 15.68
N LEU A 143 3.16 -12.82 14.81
CA LEU A 143 4.54 -13.18 15.17
C LEU A 143 5.16 -12.16 16.14
N TRP A 144 4.79 -10.88 16.01
CA TRP A 144 5.27 -9.85 16.93
C TRP A 144 4.60 -9.95 18.31
N ARG A 145 3.30 -10.29 18.36
CA ARG A 145 2.60 -10.54 19.63
C ARG A 145 3.12 -11.79 20.35
N SER A 146 3.49 -12.86 19.64
CA SER A 146 3.99 -14.08 20.29
C SER A 146 5.36 -13.87 20.94
N LYS A 147 6.24 -13.06 20.32
CA LYS A 147 7.54 -12.70 20.94
C LYS A 147 7.41 -11.83 22.19
N LYS A 148 6.37 -11.01 22.29
CA LYS A 148 6.08 -10.23 23.51
C LYS A 148 5.55 -11.06 24.67
N LYS A 149 5.06 -12.28 24.44
CA LYS A 149 4.61 -13.19 25.51
C LYS A 149 5.74 -14.04 26.11
N LEU A 150 6.93 -13.99 25.51
CA LEU A 150 8.10 -14.78 25.88
C LEU A 150 9.19 -13.95 26.58
N LEU A 151 8.95 -12.65 26.75
CA LEU A 151 9.74 -11.69 27.54
C LEU A 151 8.89 -11.25 28.72
#